data_AF-A0A0A6PLG7-F1
#
_entry.id   AF-A0A0A6PLG7-F1
#
_cell.length_a   1.000
_cell.length_b   1.000
_cell.length_c   1.000
_cell.angle_alpha   90.00
_cell.angle_beta   90.00
_cell.angle_gamma   90.00
#
_symmetry.space_group_name_H-M   'P 1'
#
loop_
_entity.id
_entity.type
_entity.pdbx_description
1 polymer ?
#
loop_
_entity_poly.entity_id
_entity_poly.type
_entity_poly.pdbx_seq_one_letter_code
_entity_poly.pdbx_strand_id
1 'polypeptide(L)'
;MLKIPLKISKYISSRWMAEKLVIYLQIDKSATLINWAGAPQDYGLTDLKIGKPATEQVNFLDGMLTAPHIQVLPFVCLGKKAYAEIHIVPVDNDIYVLMFDVTFEHEQQQKMQQQGNELSILTYRQSQLLERH
;
A
#
# COMPACT_ATOMS: atom_id res chain seq x y z
N MET A 1 14.92 11.20 18.08
CA MET A 1 13.81 10.27 18.41
C MET A 1 13.04 10.81 19.60
N LEU A 2 11.75 11.06 19.46
CA LEU A 2 10.89 11.42 20.60
C LEU A 2 10.84 10.23 21.57
N LYS A 3 11.29 10.43 22.82
CA LYS A 3 11.18 9.41 23.88
C LYS A 3 9.77 9.44 24.46
N ILE A 4 8.86 8.73 23.80
CA ILE A 4 7.46 8.58 24.23
C ILE A 4 7.36 7.36 25.17
N PRO A 5 6.62 7.42 26.29
CA PRO A 5 6.39 6.26 27.13
C PRO A 5 5.75 5.09 26.37
N LEU A 6 6.17 3.85 26.68
CA LEU A 6 5.71 2.64 25.98
C LEU A 6 4.18 2.47 25.95
N LYS A 7 3.48 2.91 27.00
CA LYS A 7 2.00 2.87 27.03
C LYS A 7 1.38 3.79 25.96
N ILE A 8 1.96 4.96 25.76
CA ILE A 8 1.50 5.94 24.79
C ILE A 8 1.84 5.48 23.37
N SER A 9 3.04 4.93 23.14
CA SER A 9 3.39 4.38 21.83
C SER A 9 2.47 3.21 21.45
N LYS A 10 2.21 2.27 22.38
CA LYS A 10 1.24 1.18 22.16
C LYS A 10 -0.16 1.70 21.85
N TYR A 11 -0.63 2.72 22.58
CA TYR A 11 -1.94 3.33 22.32
C TYR A 11 -2.01 3.93 20.90
N ILE A 12 -1.02 4.75 20.52
CA ILE A 12 -0.96 5.36 19.17
C ILE A 12 -0.91 4.28 18.10
N SER A 13 -0.02 3.29 18.24
CA SER A 13 0.09 2.18 17.30
C SER A 13 -1.22 1.40 17.19
N SER A 14 -1.90 1.11 18.30
CA SER A 14 -3.18 0.39 18.27
C SER A 14 -4.29 1.17 17.56
N ARG A 15 -4.35 2.49 17.76
CA ARG A 15 -5.31 3.37 17.08
C ARG A 15 -5.01 3.46 15.59
N TRP A 16 -3.75 3.68 15.24
CA TRP A 16 -3.31 3.74 13.84
C TRP A 16 -3.58 2.42 13.11
N MET A 17 -3.27 1.28 13.74
CA MET A 17 -3.60 -0.04 13.20
C MET A 17 -5.11 -0.21 13.03
N ALA A 18 -5.94 0.19 13.99
CA ALA A 18 -7.40 0.07 13.89
C ALA A 18 -8.00 0.97 12.80
N GLU A 19 -7.42 2.14 12.55
CA GLU A 19 -7.94 3.12 11.58
C GLU A 19 -7.43 2.89 10.16
N LYS A 20 -6.23 2.32 9.99
CA LYS A 20 -5.54 2.22 8.69
C LYS A 20 -5.15 0.83 8.26
N LEU A 21 -4.92 -0.13 9.16
CA LEU A 21 -4.51 -1.48 8.76
C LEU A 21 -5.71 -2.23 8.20
N VAL A 22 -5.58 -2.60 6.94
CA VAL A 22 -6.62 -3.23 6.16
C VAL A 22 -6.56 -4.74 6.28
N ILE A 23 -5.38 -5.29 5.98
CA ILE A 23 -5.10 -6.72 5.94
C ILE A 23 -3.65 -6.93 6.39
N TYR A 24 -3.41 -8.01 7.13
CA TYR A 24 -2.07 -8.59 7.24
C TYR A 24 -2.07 -10.01 6.67
N LEU A 25 -0.97 -10.38 6.02
CA LEU A 25 -0.67 -11.74 5.61
C LEU A 25 0.64 -12.18 6.27
N GLN A 26 0.68 -13.41 6.76
CA GLN A 26 1.88 -14.07 7.22
C GLN A 26 2.21 -15.20 6.24
N ILE A 27 3.41 -15.17 5.70
CA ILE A 27 3.89 -16.06 4.66
C ILE A 27 5.15 -16.75 5.16
N ASP A 28 5.22 -18.07 5.04
CA ASP A 28 6.41 -18.81 5.44
C ASP A 28 7.53 -18.75 4.38
N LYS A 29 8.70 -19.30 4.73
CA LYS A 29 9.85 -19.45 3.83
C LYS A 29 9.57 -20.22 2.52
N SER A 30 8.48 -20.98 2.47
CA SER A 30 8.04 -21.74 1.29
C SER A 30 7.03 -20.95 0.46
N ALA A 31 6.95 -19.63 0.68
CA ALA A 31 6.01 -18.71 0.03
C ALA A 31 4.54 -19.13 0.21
N THR A 32 4.22 -19.84 1.28
CA THR A 32 2.88 -20.32 1.59
C THR A 32 2.19 -19.39 2.57
N LEU A 33 0.93 -19.02 2.30
CA LEU A 33 0.12 -18.23 3.22
C LEU A 33 -0.22 -19.09 4.43
N ILE A 34 0.29 -18.74 5.61
CA ILE A 34 0.08 -19.51 6.84
C ILE A 34 -0.94 -18.85 7.78
N ASN A 35 -1.11 -17.53 7.69
CA ASN A 35 -2.10 -16.80 8.48
C ASN A 35 -2.47 -15.46 7.81
N TRP A 36 -3.64 -14.92 8.15
CA TRP A 36 -4.07 -13.58 7.74
C TRP A 36 -5.16 -13.05 8.68
N ALA A 37 -5.31 -11.72 8.74
CA ALA A 37 -6.52 -11.10 9.29
C ALA A 37 -6.81 -9.75 8.61
N GLY A 38 -7.95 -9.16 8.97
CA GLY A 38 -8.46 -7.94 8.37
C GLY A 38 -9.71 -8.21 7.53
N ALA A 39 -10.01 -7.30 6.61
CA ALA A 39 -11.19 -7.38 5.74
C ALA A 39 -10.77 -7.53 4.27
N PRO A 40 -10.26 -8.71 3.84
CA PRO A 40 -9.68 -8.87 2.51
C PRO A 40 -10.69 -8.72 1.36
N GLN A 41 -11.96 -9.02 1.64
CA GLN A 41 -13.06 -8.91 0.69
C GLN A 41 -13.32 -7.45 0.26
N ASP A 42 -13.20 -6.49 1.18
CA ASP A 42 -13.43 -5.06 0.92
C ASP A 42 -12.40 -4.47 -0.05
N TYR A 43 -11.26 -5.14 -0.18
CA TYR A 43 -10.12 -4.72 -1.01
C TYR A 43 -9.89 -5.66 -2.19
N GLY A 44 -10.88 -6.48 -2.56
CA GLY A 44 -10.79 -7.33 -3.76
C GLY A 44 -10.00 -8.63 -3.59
N LEU A 45 -9.51 -8.93 -2.39
CA LEU A 45 -8.81 -10.17 -2.06
C LEU A 45 -9.83 -11.19 -1.52
N THR A 46 -10.58 -11.82 -2.42
CA THR A 46 -11.76 -12.63 -2.05
C THR A 46 -11.49 -14.11 -1.80
N ASP A 47 -10.33 -14.64 -2.19
CA ASP A 47 -10.05 -16.09 -2.21
C ASP A 47 -8.83 -16.53 -1.39
N LEU A 48 -8.45 -15.76 -0.35
CA LEU A 48 -7.31 -16.10 0.51
C LEU A 48 -7.54 -17.41 1.29
N LYS A 49 -6.66 -18.38 1.05
CA LYS A 49 -6.66 -19.73 1.63
C LYS A 49 -5.31 -20.01 2.29
N ILE A 50 -5.38 -20.40 3.57
CA ILE A 50 -4.22 -20.87 4.32
C ILE A 50 -3.72 -22.19 3.69
N GLY A 51 -2.40 -22.37 3.66
CA GLY A 51 -1.74 -23.55 3.10
C GLY A 51 -1.62 -23.52 1.58
N LYS A 52 -1.95 -22.40 0.92
CA LYS A 52 -1.76 -22.19 -0.51
C LYS A 52 -0.64 -21.19 -0.78
N PRO A 53 0.04 -21.27 -1.94
CA PRO A 53 1.06 -20.30 -2.32
C PRO A 53 0.49 -18.88 -2.30
N ALA A 54 1.18 -17.94 -1.66
CA ALA A 54 0.71 -16.56 -1.53
C ALA A 54 0.74 -15.83 -2.88
N THR A 55 1.73 -16.14 -3.73
CA THR A 55 1.90 -15.54 -5.06
C THR A 55 0.81 -15.94 -6.06
N GLU A 56 0.19 -17.12 -5.90
CA GLU A 56 -0.95 -17.55 -6.72
C GLU A 56 -2.25 -16.81 -6.37
N GLN A 57 -2.32 -16.23 -5.17
CA GLN A 57 -3.52 -15.60 -4.62
C GLN A 57 -3.41 -14.07 -4.64
N VAL A 58 -2.18 -13.55 -4.62
CA VAL A 58 -1.87 -12.13 -4.53
C VAL A 58 -0.75 -11.79 -5.52
N ASN A 59 -1.15 -11.36 -6.71
CA ASN A 59 -0.26 -11.24 -7.87
C ASN A 59 0.96 -10.34 -7.65
N PHE A 60 0.82 -9.24 -6.90
CA PHE A 60 1.94 -8.31 -6.68
C PHE A 60 3.03 -8.88 -5.77
N LEU A 61 2.80 -10.01 -5.09
CA LEU A 61 3.83 -10.67 -4.29
C LEU A 61 4.85 -11.43 -5.13
N ASP A 62 4.54 -11.69 -6.40
CA ASP A 62 5.46 -12.38 -7.28
C ASP A 62 6.76 -11.58 -7.45
N GLY A 63 7.90 -12.27 -7.27
CA GLY A 63 9.23 -11.65 -7.22
C GLY A 63 9.54 -10.79 -5.99
N MET A 64 8.59 -10.53 -5.08
CA MET A 64 8.81 -9.65 -3.91
C MET A 64 9.20 -10.40 -2.63
N LEU A 65 8.91 -11.70 -2.54
CA LEU A 65 9.13 -12.51 -1.32
C LEU A 65 10.60 -12.90 -1.06
N THR A 66 11.54 -12.50 -1.93
CA THR A 66 12.96 -12.88 -1.78
C THR A 66 13.84 -11.74 -1.26
N ALA A 67 13.27 -10.56 -1.02
CA ALA A 67 14.07 -9.41 -0.60
C ALA A 67 14.51 -9.54 0.87
N PRO A 68 15.80 -9.27 1.17
CA PRO A 68 16.32 -9.36 2.54
C PRO A 68 15.96 -8.15 3.41
N HIS A 69 15.22 -7.18 2.88
CA HIS A 69 14.91 -5.91 3.53
C HIS A 69 13.44 -5.54 3.36
N ILE A 70 13.00 -4.58 4.17
CA ILE A 70 11.63 -4.05 4.11
C ILE A 70 11.41 -3.37 2.76
N GLN A 71 10.34 -3.76 2.06
CA GLN A 71 9.90 -3.10 0.83
C GLN A 71 8.58 -2.38 1.09
N VAL A 72 8.43 -1.18 0.51
CA VAL A 72 7.22 -0.37 0.61
C VAL A 72 6.72 -0.04 -0.79
N LEU A 73 5.47 -0.38 -1.07
CA LEU A 73 4.79 -0.06 -2.32
C LEU A 73 3.67 0.95 -2.00
N PRO A 74 3.79 2.24 -2.38
CA PRO A 74 2.96 3.31 -1.83
C PRO A 74 1.50 3.32 -2.31
N PHE A 75 1.22 2.93 -3.56
CA PHE A 75 -0.12 3.02 -4.14
C PHE A 75 -0.47 1.80 -5.00
N VAL A 76 -0.65 0.65 -4.34
CA VAL A 76 -1.04 -0.58 -5.03
C VAL A 76 -2.56 -0.65 -5.11
N CYS A 77 -3.08 -0.82 -6.33
CA CYS A 77 -4.49 -1.02 -6.56
C CYS A 77 -4.85 -2.48 -6.23
N LEU A 78 -5.67 -2.69 -5.19
CA LEU A 78 -6.07 -4.03 -4.74
C LEU A 78 -7.38 -4.51 -5.41
N GLY A 79 -8.12 -3.60 -6.05
CA GLY A 79 -9.39 -3.89 -6.71
C GLY A 79 -9.77 -2.83 -7.75
N LYS A 80 -11.04 -2.44 -7.83
CA LYS A 80 -11.47 -1.42 -8.82
C LYS A 80 -11.28 0.02 -8.35
N LYS A 81 -11.26 0.28 -7.03
CA LYS A 81 -11.26 1.64 -6.46
C LYS A 81 -10.47 1.79 -5.16
N ALA A 82 -9.91 0.71 -4.62
CA ALA A 82 -9.19 0.76 -3.35
C ALA A 82 -7.68 0.72 -3.60
N TYR A 83 -6.97 1.64 -2.93
CA TYR A 83 -5.51 1.72 -2.97
C TYR A 83 -4.94 1.42 -1.60
N ALA A 84 -3.90 0.61 -1.57
CA ALA A 84 -3.17 0.30 -0.37
C ALA A 84 -1.69 0.64 -0.49
N GLU A 85 -1.13 1.12 0.62
CA GLU A 85 0.31 1.11 0.83
C GLU A 85 0.69 -0.25 1.41
N ILE A 86 1.58 -0.96 0.72
CA ILE A 86 1.97 -2.33 1.05
C ILE A 86 3.36 -2.33 1.65
N HIS A 87 3.49 -2.89 2.84
CA HIS A 87 4.76 -3.10 3.51
C HIS A 87 5.07 -4.59 3.54
N ILE A 88 6.17 -4.99 2.93
CA ILE A 88 6.66 -6.36 2.94
C ILE A 88 7.83 -6.40 3.91
N VAL A 89 7.62 -7.05 5.06
CA VAL A 89 8.51 -7.02 6.20
C VAL A 89 9.01 -8.45 6.48
N PRO A 90 10.26 -8.78 6.13
CA PRO A 90 10.86 -10.03 6.56
C PRO A 90 11.12 -9.99 8.08
N VAL A 91 10.61 -10.98 8.81
CA VAL A 91 10.80 -11.14 10.26
C VAL A 91 11.17 -12.58 10.55
N ASP A 92 12.38 -12.78 11.08
CA ASP A 92 12.97 -14.11 11.30
C ASP A 92 12.98 -14.96 10.01
N ASN A 93 12.14 -16.00 9.94
CA ASN A 93 12.01 -16.90 8.78
C ASN A 93 10.71 -16.68 7.98
N ASP A 94 9.87 -15.75 8.41
CA ASP A 94 8.58 -15.45 7.81
C ASP A 94 8.58 -14.07 7.16
N ILE A 95 7.62 -13.86 6.28
CA ILE A 95 7.39 -12.59 5.60
C ILE A 95 5.99 -12.11 5.98
N TYR A 96 5.94 -10.89 6.50
CA TYR A 96 4.70 -10.21 6.83
C TYR A 96 4.38 -9.20 5.74
N VAL A 97 3.17 -9.29 5.19
CA VAL A 97 2.66 -8.31 4.23
C VAL A 97 1.57 -7.51 4.94
N LEU A 98 1.82 -6.23 5.15
CA LEU A 98 0.87 -5.30 5.77
C LEU A 98 0.30 -4.39 4.69
N MET A 99 -1.01 -4.19 4.70
CA MET A 99 -1.70 -3.33 3.75
C MET A 99 -2.41 -2.22 4.51
N PHE A 100 -2.19 -0.97 4.12
CA PHE A 100 -2.80 0.20 4.73
C PHE A 100 -3.66 0.96 3.74
N ASP A 101 -4.88 1.35 4.13
CA ASP A 101 -5.76 2.11 3.23
C ASP A 101 -5.20 3.52 3.02
N VAL A 102 -4.87 3.80 1.76
CA VAL A 102 -4.39 5.09 1.27
C VAL A 102 -5.24 5.61 0.12
N THR A 103 -6.48 5.13 -0.01
CA THR A 103 -7.39 5.51 -1.09
C THR A 103 -7.62 7.01 -1.13
N PHE A 104 -7.85 7.64 0.03
CA PHE A 104 -8.05 9.08 0.13
C PHE A 104 -6.80 9.87 -0.25
N GLU A 105 -5.63 9.44 0.24
CA GLU A 105 -4.34 10.03 -0.05
C GLU A 105 -4.01 9.96 -1.55
N HIS A 106 -4.28 8.81 -2.16
CA HIS A 106 -4.12 8.60 -3.60
C HIS A 106 -5.04 9.53 -4.41
N GLU A 107 -6.32 9.64 -4.06
CA GLU A 107 -7.27 10.54 -4.75
C GLU A 107 -6.85 12.00 -4.66
N GLN A 108 -6.36 12.45 -3.49
CA GLN A 108 -5.87 13.81 -3.32
C GLN A 108 -4.64 14.08 -4.18
N GLN A 109 -3.68 13.15 -4.18
CA GLN A 109 -2.48 13.27 -4.99
C GLN A 109 -2.80 13.29 -6.49
N GLN A 110 -3.73 12.46 -6.96
CA GLN A 110 -4.17 12.48 -8.36
C GLN A 110 -4.83 13.81 -8.75
N LYS A 111 -5.72 14.35 -7.89
CA LYS A 111 -6.38 15.64 -8.15
C LYS A 111 -5.36 16.77 -8.30
N MET A 112 -4.37 16.83 -7.40
CA MET A 112 -3.31 17.83 -7.48
C MET A 112 -2.45 17.69 -8.74
N GLN A 113 -2.08 16.45 -9.12
CA GLN A 113 -1.32 16.20 -10.34
C GLN A 113 -2.10 16.62 -11.60
N GLN A 114 -3.40 16.33 -11.66
CA GLN A 114 -4.25 16.73 -12.77
C GLN A 114 -4.31 18.26 -12.91
N GLN A 115 -4.54 18.98 -11.80
CA GLN A 115 -4.56 20.44 -11.79
C GLN A 115 -3.23 21.05 -12.26
N GLY A 116 -2.09 20.50 -11.82
CA GLY A 116 -0.76 20.94 -12.24
C GLY A 116 -0.52 20.74 -13.73
N ASN A 117 -0.95 19.60 -14.28
CA ASN A 117 -0.86 19.31 -15.71
C ASN A 117 -1.72 20.28 -16.54
N GLU A 118 -2.97 20.52 -16.14
CA GLU A 118 -3.87 21.46 -16.80
C GLU A 118 -3.28 22.89 -16.83
N LEU A 119 -2.74 23.34 -15.70
CA LEU A 119 -2.06 24.65 -15.62
C LEU A 119 -0.84 24.73 -16.53
N SER A 120 -0.04 23.66 -16.59
CA SER A 120 1.14 23.58 -17.46
C SER A 120 0.74 23.70 -18.94
N ILE A 121 -0.33 23.02 -19.35
CA ILE A 121 -0.87 23.09 -20.72
C ILE A 121 -1.37 24.49 -21.05
N LEU A 122 -2.11 25.13 -20.14
CA LEU A 122 -2.63 26.50 -20.33
C LEU A 122 -1.49 27.52 -20.46
N THR A 123 -0.49 27.42 -19.60
CA THR A 123 0.69 28.30 -19.61
C THR A 123 1.46 28.15 -20.92
N TYR A 124 1.69 26.91 -21.37
CA TYR A 124 2.36 26.64 -22.63
C TYR A 124 1.62 27.26 -23.83
N ARG A 125 0.29 27.11 -23.88
CA ARG A 125 -0.54 27.71 -24.94
C ARG A 125 -0.47 29.24 -24.93
N GLN A 126 -0.45 29.85 -23.74
CA GLN A 126 -0.33 31.30 -23.60
C GLN A 126 1.02 31.80 -24.13
N SER A 127 2.13 31.12 -23.81
CA SER A 127 3.46 31.47 -24.33
C SER A 127 3.52 31.40 -25.86
N GLN A 128 2.93 30.36 -26.46
CA GLN A 128 2.87 30.20 -27.92
C GLN A 128 2.07 31.31 -28.63
N LEU A 129 1.08 31.90 -27.96
CA LEU A 129 0.33 33.04 -28.50
C LEU A 129 1.12 34.34 -28.42
N LEU A 130 1.88 34.54 -27.34
CA LEU A 130 2.74 35.70 -27.15
C LEU A 130 3.96 35.71 -28.09
N GLU A 131 4.50 34.55 -28.44
CA GLU A 131 5.61 34.42 -29.41
C GLU A 131 5.19 34.63 -30.88
N ARG A 132 3.88 34.69 -31.16
CA ARG A 132 3.32 34.89 -32.52
C ARG A 132 2.89 36.34 -32.79
N HIS A 133 3.21 37.28 -31.91
CA HIS A 133 3.05 38.72 -32.10
C HIS A 133 4.40 39.42 -32.00
#